data_AF-A0A5U3PIL9-F1
#
_entry.id   AF-A0A5U3PIL9-F1
#
_cell.length_a   1.000
_cell.length_b   1.000
_cell.length_c   1.000
_cell.angle_alpha   90.00
_cell.angle_beta   90.00
_cell.angle_gamma   90.00
#
_symmetry.space_group_name_H-M   'P 1'
#
loop_
_entity.id
_entity.type
_entity.pdbx_description
1 polymer ?
#
loop_
_entity_poly.entity_id
_entity_poly.type
_entity_poly.pdbx_seq_one_letter_code
_entity_poly.pdbx_strand_id
1 'polypeptide(L)'
;MLLLFRSPKYSRKIFFTLEGESDIRFLNTHFADERIHYDSPCSGKPEVINAVQLLRSHGKQNVYGLCDADFDILEGNSYENIHFTDCHDLEMMLIEGGSFDK
;
A
#
# COMPACT_ATOMS: atom_id res chain seq x y z
N MET A 1 2.74 11.67 -6.22
CA MET A 1 3.95 10.86 -5.94
C MET A 1 5.29 11.51 -6.29
N LEU A 2 5.84 11.42 -7.51
CA LEU A 2 7.30 11.60 -7.79
C LEU A 2 7.95 12.88 -7.22
N LEU A 3 7.23 14.01 -7.19
CA LEU A 3 7.74 15.29 -6.64
C LEU A 3 7.88 15.29 -5.11
N LEU A 4 7.03 14.57 -4.38
CA LEU A 4 7.10 14.44 -2.92
C LEU A 4 8.41 13.76 -2.49
N PHE A 5 8.90 12.81 -3.29
CA PHE A 5 10.11 12.03 -3.00
C PHE A 5 11.41 12.84 -3.11
N ARG A 6 11.42 13.90 -3.92
CA ARG A 6 12.58 14.78 -4.04
C ARG A 6 12.72 15.73 -2.85
N SER A 7 11.71 15.81 -1.98
CA SER A 7 11.76 16.63 -0.78
C SER A 7 12.64 15.97 0.30
N PRO A 8 13.57 16.72 0.93
CA PRO A 8 14.41 16.21 2.03
C PRO A 8 13.60 15.56 3.15
N LYS A 9 12.39 16.08 3.43
CA LYS A 9 11.46 15.59 4.45
C LYS A 9 11.08 14.11 4.26
N TYR A 10 11.08 13.63 3.02
CA TYR A 10 10.64 12.28 2.67
C TYR A 10 11.78 11.35 2.26
N SER A 11 13.00 11.86 2.15
CA SER A 11 14.17 11.13 1.68
C SER A 11 14.40 9.80 2.41
N ARG A 12 14.21 9.78 3.74
CA ARG A 12 14.42 8.60 4.60
C ARG A 12 13.14 7.82 4.95
N LYS A 13 11.98 8.28 4.50
CA LYS A 13 10.71 7.60 4.79
C LYS A 13 10.56 6.32 3.98
N ILE A 14 9.84 5.36 4.56
CA ILE A 14 9.30 4.17 3.91
C ILE A 14 7.95 4.55 3.30
N PHE A 15 7.74 4.16 2.06
CA PHE A 15 6.53 4.47 1.32
C PHE A 15 5.71 3.21 1.08
N PHE A 16 4.43 3.30 1.42
CA PHE A 16 3.43 2.32 1.05
C PHE A 16 2.46 2.96 0.06
N THR A 17 2.34 2.34 -1.10
CA THR A 17 1.37 2.68 -2.14
C THR A 17 0.18 1.76 -2.01
N LEU A 18 -1.04 2.31 -1.91
CA LEU A 18 -2.27 1.54 -1.71
C LEU A 18 -3.29 1.79 -2.82
N GLU A 19 -4.19 0.84 -3.06
CA GLU A 19 -5.27 0.98 -4.05
C GLU A 19 -6.30 2.05 -3.65
N GLY A 20 -6.74 2.02 -2.39
CA GLY A 20 -7.83 2.84 -1.88
C GLY A 20 -7.43 3.96 -0.91
N GLU A 21 -8.11 5.12 -1.04
CA GLU A 21 -8.02 6.23 -0.09
C GLU A 21 -8.59 5.86 1.30
N SER A 22 -9.57 4.96 1.36
CA SER A 22 -10.14 4.46 2.61
C SER A 22 -9.08 3.76 3.46
N ASP A 23 -8.24 2.95 2.82
CA ASP A 23 -7.17 2.19 3.47
C ASP A 23 -6.09 3.13 4.01
N ILE A 24 -5.73 4.15 3.24
CA ILE A 24 -4.83 5.22 3.68
C ILE A 24 -5.35 5.89 4.94
N ARG A 25 -6.65 6.22 4.98
CA ARG A 25 -7.25 6.86 6.16
C ARG A 25 -7.21 5.94 7.37
N PHE A 26 -7.55 4.67 7.19
CA PHE A 26 -7.51 3.68 8.26
C PHE A 26 -6.08 3.49 8.80
N LEU A 27 -5.10 3.27 7.92
CA LEU A 27 -3.70 3.09 8.30
C LEU A 27 -3.10 4.34 8.94
N ASN A 28 -3.40 5.53 8.43
CA ASN A 28 -2.98 6.77 9.10
C ASN A 28 -3.65 6.95 10.46
N THR A 29 -4.87 6.45 10.67
CA THR A 29 -5.58 6.61 11.95
C THR A 29 -5.07 5.63 13.01
N HIS A 30 -4.78 4.39 12.61
CA HIS A 30 -4.48 3.31 13.56
C HIS A 30 -2.99 2.91 13.60
N PHE A 31 -2.23 3.21 12.55
CA PHE A 31 -0.83 2.78 12.38
C PHE A 31 0.09 3.94 11.96
N ALA A 32 -0.20 5.16 12.40
CA ALA A 32 0.65 6.32 12.14
C ALA A 32 2.07 6.14 12.68
N ASP A 33 3.07 6.28 11.81
CA ASP A 33 4.49 6.30 12.17
C ASP A 33 5.21 7.37 11.36
N GLU A 34 6.04 8.19 12.00
CA GLU A 34 6.76 9.29 11.33
C GLU A 34 7.71 8.81 10.23
N ARG A 35 8.17 7.56 10.30
CA ARG A 35 9.04 6.93 9.32
C ARG A 35 8.28 6.48 8.08
N ILE A 36 6.95 6.38 8.16
CA ILE A 36 6.09 5.86 7.11
C ILE A 36 5.37 6.99 6.38
N HIS A 37 5.09 6.77 5.10
CA HIS A 37 4.18 7.58 4.31
C HIS A 37 3.30 6.66 3.47
N TYR A 38 1.99 6.79 3.66
CA TYR A 38 0.95 6.15 2.85
C TYR A 38 0.50 7.13 1.77
N ASP A 39 0.40 6.67 0.52
CA ASP A 39 -0.07 7.45 -0.63
C ASP A 39 -0.72 6.50 -1.65
N SER A 40 -1.58 6.99 -2.54
CA SER A 40 -2.33 6.17 -3.49
C SER A 40 -2.31 6.80 -4.88
N PRO A 41 -2.25 6.01 -5.96
CA PRO A 41 -2.58 6.49 -7.30
C PRO A 41 -4.08 6.75 -7.48
N CYS A 42 -4.91 6.43 -6.48
CA CYS A 42 -6.38 6.43 -6.52
C CYS A 42 -6.92 5.60 -7.69
N SER A 43 -6.27 4.47 -7.96
CA SER A 43 -6.61 3.52 -9.00
C SER A 43 -6.25 2.11 -8.52
N GLY A 44 -6.64 1.10 -9.28
CA GLY A 44 -6.47 -0.29 -8.89
C GLY A 44 -5.01 -0.77 -8.84
N LYS A 45 -4.87 -2.04 -8.49
CA LYS A 45 -3.62 -2.80 -8.45
C LYS A 45 -2.62 -2.53 -9.58
N PRO A 46 -2.98 -2.46 -10.88
CA PRO A 46 -1.99 -2.21 -11.94
C PRO A 46 -1.24 -0.89 -11.75
N GLU A 47 -1.92 0.17 -11.32
CA GLU A 47 -1.35 1.49 -11.09
C GLU A 47 -0.50 1.54 -9.83
N VAL A 48 -0.87 0.78 -8.79
CA VAL A 48 -0.02 0.59 -7.60
C VAL A 48 1.30 -0.07 -8.01
N ILE A 49 1.24 -1.17 -8.77
CA ILE A 49 2.42 -1.88 -9.28
C ILE A 49 3.30 -0.93 -10.12
N ASN A 50 2.70 -0.22 -11.07
CA ASN A 50 3.40 0.73 -11.94
C ASN A 50 4.06 1.85 -11.13
N ALA A 51 3.37 2.39 -10.12
CA ALA A 51 3.93 3.45 -9.26
C ALA A 51 5.14 2.95 -8.47
N VAL A 52 5.07 1.75 -7.89
CA VAL A 52 6.19 1.14 -7.15
C VAL A 52 7.40 0.93 -8.06
N GLN A 53 7.20 0.35 -9.25
CA GLN A 53 8.26 0.14 -10.23
C GLN A 53 8.87 1.46 -10.72
N LEU A 54 8.04 2.47 -10.99
CA LEU A 54 8.50 3.78 -11.41
C LEU A 54 9.36 4.45 -10.33
N LEU A 55 8.95 4.40 -9.07
CA LEU A 55 9.70 5.02 -7.98
C LEU A 55 11.03 4.31 -7.71
N ARG A 56 11.03 2.98 -7.79
CA ARG A 56 12.25 2.17 -7.63
C ARG A 56 13.24 2.37 -8.77
N SER A 57 12.76 2.48 -10.02
CA SER A 57 13.63 2.79 -11.17
C SER A 57 14.28 4.18 -11.06
N HIS A 58 13.70 5.10 -10.29
CA HIS A 58 14.28 6.40 -9.96
C HIS A 58 15.15 6.38 -8.68
N GLY A 59 15.53 5.19 -8.19
CA GLY A 59 16.50 5.01 -7.11
C GLY A 59 15.93 4.98 -5.70
N LYS A 60 14.60 5.05 -5.53
CA LYS A 60 13.97 4.99 -4.21
C LYS A 60 13.65 3.53 -3.84
N GLN A 61 14.53 2.91 -3.04
CA GLN A 61 14.39 1.50 -2.67
C GLN A 61 13.33 1.24 -1.58
N ASN A 62 12.99 2.23 -0.76
CA ASN A 62 12.08 2.05 0.37
C ASN A 62 10.62 2.31 -0.03
N VAL A 63 10.16 1.66 -1.10
CA VAL A 63 8.80 1.79 -1.66
C VAL A 63 8.22 0.41 -1.85
N TYR A 64 6.98 0.23 -1.39
CA TYR A 64 6.24 -1.02 -1.40
C TYR A 64 4.78 -0.77 -1.78
N GLY A 65 4.15 -1.72 -2.46
CA GLY A 65 2.71 -1.70 -2.72
C GLY A 65 1.96 -2.61 -1.75
N LEU A 66 0.77 -2.20 -1.33
CA LEU A 66 -0.20 -3.04 -0.62
C LEU A 66 -1.42 -3.17 -1.52
N CYS A 67 -1.74 -4.41 -1.90
CA CYS A 67 -2.82 -4.72 -2.83
C CYS A 67 -3.64 -5.88 -2.31
N ASP A 68 -4.92 -5.92 -2.65
CA ASP A 68 -5.73 -7.10 -2.39
C ASP A 68 -5.20 -8.29 -3.18
N ALA A 69 -5.24 -9.47 -2.57
CA ALA A 69 -4.79 -10.69 -3.24
C ALA A 69 -5.65 -11.02 -4.47
N ASP A 70 -6.94 -10.69 -4.47
CA ASP A 70 -7.94 -11.16 -5.43
C ASP A 70 -7.70 -12.64 -5.80
N PHE A 71 -7.45 -12.93 -7.08
CA PHE A 71 -7.07 -14.24 -7.59
C PHE A 71 -5.55 -14.40 -7.78
N ASP A 72 -4.73 -13.37 -7.56
CA ASP A 72 -3.29 -13.41 -7.87
C ASP A 72 -2.58 -14.55 -7.15
N ILE A 73 -2.88 -14.77 -5.86
CA ILE A 73 -2.28 -15.88 -5.09
C ILE A 73 -2.71 -17.23 -5.67
N LEU A 74 -3.98 -17.38 -6.08
CA LEU A 74 -4.52 -18.61 -6.64
C LEU A 74 -3.97 -18.91 -8.04
N GLU A 75 -3.70 -17.86 -8.82
CA GLU A 75 -3.12 -17.93 -10.16
C GLU A 75 -1.58 -18.06 -10.14
N GLY A 76 -0.96 -17.89 -8.97
CA GLY A 76 0.50 -17.93 -8.81
C GLY A 76 1.20 -16.64 -9.28
N ASN A 77 0.45 -15.55 -9.43
CA ASN A 77 1.00 -14.24 -9.76
C ASN A 77 1.75 -13.67 -8.56
N SER A 78 2.90 -13.05 -8.82
CA SER A 78 3.64 -12.30 -7.81
C SER A 78 4.34 -11.11 -8.46
N TYR A 79 4.43 -10.01 -7.71
CA TYR A 79 5.04 -8.78 -8.18
C TYR A 79 6.09 -8.32 -7.18
N GLU A 80 7.25 -7.90 -7.69
CA GLU A 80 8.36 -7.49 -6.83
C GLU A 80 7.97 -6.26 -6.00
N ASN A 81 8.17 -6.33 -4.68
CA ASN A 81 7.89 -5.25 -3.73
C ASN A 81 6.40 -4.89 -3.60
N ILE A 82 5.53 -5.82 -3.96
CA ILE A 82 4.10 -5.77 -3.70
C ILE A 82 3.78 -6.82 -2.65
N HIS A 83 3.04 -6.42 -1.63
CA HIS A 83 2.51 -7.32 -0.63
C HIS A 83 1.02 -7.47 -0.87
N PHE A 84 0.60 -8.72 -1.04
CA PHE A 84 -0.81 -9.05 -1.11
C PHE A 84 -1.39 -9.20 0.29
N THR A 85 -2.62 -8.73 0.43
CA THR A 85 -3.44 -8.85 1.64
C THR A 85 -4.73 -9.56 1.28
N ASP A 86 -5.11 -10.58 2.06
CA ASP A 86 -6.31 -11.39 1.79
C ASP A 86 -7.62 -10.70 2.23
N CYS A 87 -7.52 -9.73 3.14
CA CYS A 87 -8.66 -9.06 3.78
C CYS A 87 -8.42 -7.55 3.90
N HIS A 88 -8.02 -6.85 2.83
CA HIS A 88 -7.73 -5.42 2.96
C HIS A 88 -8.98 -4.57 3.11
N ASP A 89 -10.10 -5.00 2.53
CA ASP A 89 -11.39 -4.34 2.72
C ASP A 89 -11.72 -4.23 4.21
N LEU A 90 -12.05 -3.01 4.65
CA LEU A 90 -12.31 -2.72 6.06
C LEU A 90 -13.39 -3.62 6.67
N GLU A 91 -14.42 -3.97 5.89
CA GLU A 91 -15.47 -4.89 6.33
C GLU A 91 -14.90 -6.28 6.61
N MET A 92 -14.03 -6.78 5.74
CA MET A 92 -13.35 -8.06 5.90
C MET A 92 -12.37 -8.04 7.07
N MET A 93 -11.62 -6.94 7.26
CA MET A 93 -10.75 -6.76 8.44
C MET A 93 -11.53 -6.83 9.75
N LEU A 94 -12.72 -6.22 9.79
CA LEU A 94 -13.57 -6.20 10.98
C LEU A 94 -14.16 -7.59 11.27
N ILE A 95 -14.57 -8.32 10.23
CA ILE A 95 -15.06 -9.71 10.36
C ILE A 95 -13.93 -10.62 10.86
N GLU A 96 -12.78 -10.62 10.19
CA GLU A 96 -11.64 -11.47 10.54
C GLU A 96 -11.06 -11.10 11.90
N GLY A 97 -11.05 -9.81 12.25
CA GLY A 97 -10.63 -9.30 13.54
C GLY A 97 -11.61 -9.59 14.69
N GLY A 98 -12.72 -10.30 14.44
CA GLY A 98 -13.70 -10.67 15.45
C GLY A 98 -14.47 -9.48 16.04
N SER A 99 -14.63 -8.40 15.28
CA SER A 99 -15.30 -7.18 15.76
C SER A 99 -16.83 -7.24 15.65
N PHE A 100 -17.38 -8.17 14.87
CA PHE A 100 -18.83 -8.31 14.64
C PHE A 100 -19.57 -9.15 15.70
N ASP A 101 -18.91 -10.10 16.37
CA ASP A 101 -19.53 -11.02 17.35
C ASP A 101 -19.51 -10.48 18.79
N LYS A 102 -19.79 -9.18 18.98
CA LYS A 102 -19.90 -8.56 20.32
C LYS A 102 -21.34 -8.32 20.74
#